data_AF-A0A7D9N7H1-F1
#
_entry.id   AF-A0A7D9N7H1-F1
#
_cell.length_a   1.000
_cell.length_b   1.000
_cell.length_c   1.000
_cell.angle_alpha   90.00
_cell.angle_beta   90.00
_cell.angle_gamma   90.00
#
_symmetry.space_group_name_H-M   'P 1'
#
loop_
_entity.id
_entity.type
_entity.pdbx_description
1 polymer ?
#
loop_
_entity_poly.entity_id
_entity_poly.type
_entity_poly.pdbx_seq_one_letter_code
_entity_poly.pdbx_strand_id
1 'polypeptide(L)'
;MYLDDFLILISDLHPNFQFFYQNKKNSVIDPISKVQIDGDRCLLYTGENAKTIAQINHLLGKLKSNHLPIYVCTKNTNEKSKIFGIKINLVKGRVYIV
;
A
#
# COMPACT_ATOMS: atom_id res chain seq x y z
N MET A 1 -5.31 0.89 -9.75
CA MET A 1 -4.48 -0.33 -9.67
C MET A 1 -5.27 -1.44 -8.99
N TYR A 2 -5.05 -2.69 -9.37
CA TYR A 2 -5.66 -3.88 -8.74
C TYR A 2 -4.65 -4.61 -7.84
N LEU A 3 -5.15 -5.46 -6.94
CA LEU A 3 -4.38 -6.14 -5.90
C LEU A 3 -3.30 -7.07 -6.45
N ASP A 4 -3.65 -7.84 -7.47
CA ASP A 4 -2.72 -8.68 -8.25
C ASP A 4 -1.55 -7.86 -8.81
N ASP A 5 -1.83 -6.77 -9.54
CA ASP A 5 -0.80 -5.88 -10.09
C ASP A 5 0.13 -5.36 -8.98
N PHE A 6 -0.47 -4.89 -7.89
CA PHE A 6 0.28 -4.34 -6.76
C PHE A 6 1.19 -5.38 -6.12
N LEU A 7 0.69 -6.60 -5.87
CA LEU A 7 1.46 -7.68 -5.25
C LEU A 7 2.60 -8.16 -6.16
N ILE A 8 2.43 -8.11 -7.48
CA ILE A 8 3.50 -8.38 -8.45
C ILE A 8 4.59 -7.30 -8.35
N LEU A 9 4.20 -6.03 -8.36
CA LEU A 9 5.16 -4.91 -8.31
C LEU A 9 6.05 -4.90 -7.05
N ILE A 10 5.60 -5.52 -5.96
CA ILE A 10 6.32 -5.55 -4.69
C ILE A 10 6.92 -6.93 -4.36
N SER A 11 6.76 -7.94 -5.23
CA SER A 11 7.10 -9.33 -4.89
C SER A 11 8.58 -9.53 -4.58
N ASP A 12 9.43 -8.80 -5.29
CA ASP A 12 10.88 -8.98 -5.27
C ASP A 12 11.59 -7.95 -4.38
N LEU A 13 10.80 -7.12 -3.66
CA LEU A 13 11.34 -6.14 -2.74
C LEU A 13 11.76 -6.77 -1.43
N HIS A 14 12.78 -6.16 -0.80
CA HIS A 14 13.31 -6.65 0.46
C HIS A 14 12.19 -6.67 1.54
N PRO A 15 12.03 -7.75 2.32
CA PRO A 15 10.89 -7.94 3.24
C PRO A 15 10.68 -6.84 4.27
N ASN A 16 11.75 -6.11 4.63
CA ASN A 16 11.73 -5.03 5.62
C ASN A 16 11.38 -3.66 5.03
N PHE A 17 11.21 -3.54 3.71
CA PHE A 17 10.81 -2.25 3.13
C PHE A 17 9.43 -1.85 3.63
N GLN A 18 9.25 -0.56 3.88
CA GLN A 18 8.05 -0.02 4.52
C GLN A 18 7.16 0.75 3.54
N PHE A 19 5.84 0.63 3.71
CA PHE A 19 4.85 1.29 2.86
C PHE A 19 4.42 2.65 3.41
N PHE A 20 4.37 3.62 2.51
CA PHE A 20 3.89 4.97 2.76
C PHE A 20 2.97 5.41 1.62
N TYR A 21 2.08 6.35 1.92
CA TYR A 21 1.27 7.07 0.96
C TYR A 21 1.84 8.47 0.73
N GLN A 22 1.88 8.91 -0.52
CA GLN A 22 2.28 10.25 -0.90
C GLN A 22 1.42 10.74 -2.08
N ASN A 23 0.36 11.50 -1.78
CA ASN A 23 -0.58 12.01 -2.79
C ASN A 23 0.09 12.93 -3.83
N LYS A 24 1.04 13.79 -3.41
CA LYS A 24 1.73 14.72 -4.32
C LYS A 24 3.24 14.68 -4.10
N LYS A 25 4.01 15.02 -5.13
CA LYS A 25 5.46 15.21 -5.00
C LYS A 25 5.72 16.26 -3.91
N ASN A 26 6.52 15.90 -2.91
CA ASN A 26 6.82 16.72 -1.72
C ASN A 26 5.64 16.95 -0.75
N SER A 27 4.56 16.15 -0.84
CA SER A 27 3.52 16.16 0.21
C SER A 27 3.97 15.42 1.46
N VAL A 28 3.15 15.54 2.50
CA VAL A 28 3.20 14.67 3.69
C VAL A 28 3.28 13.20 3.24
N ILE A 29 4.15 12.47 3.93
CA ILE A 29 4.39 11.05 3.72
C ILE A 29 3.71 10.33 4.88
N ASP A 30 2.62 9.63 4.57
CA ASP A 30 1.80 8.98 5.59
C ASP A 30 2.10 7.47 5.63
N PRO A 31 2.45 6.90 6.80
CA PRO A 31 2.64 5.45 6.93
C PRO A 31 1.36 4.67 6.58
N ILE A 32 1.46 3.61 5.78
CA ILE A 32 0.36 2.65 5.64
C ILE A 32 0.40 1.70 6.84
N SER A 33 -0.58 1.79 7.74
CA SER A 33 -0.57 1.07 9.01
C SER A 33 -1.51 -0.12 9.08
N LYS A 34 -2.58 -0.10 8.29
CA LYS A 34 -3.60 -1.15 8.28
C LYS A 34 -4.03 -1.47 6.86
N VAL A 35 -4.32 -2.74 6.63
CA VAL A 35 -4.93 -3.23 5.40
C VAL A 35 -6.22 -3.92 5.76
N GLN A 36 -7.26 -3.71 4.96
CA GLN A 36 -8.56 -4.34 5.14
C GLN A 36 -9.12 -4.76 3.79
N ILE A 37 -9.73 -5.94 3.75
CA ILE A 37 -10.58 -6.36 2.64
C ILE A 37 -12.02 -6.02 3.01
N ASP A 38 -12.70 -5.29 2.15
CA ASP A 38 -14.07 -4.85 2.34
C ASP A 38 -14.91 -5.27 1.14
N GLY A 39 -15.48 -6.47 1.20
CA GLY A 39 -16.21 -7.08 0.08
C GLY A 39 -15.36 -7.19 -1.18
N ASP A 40 -15.62 -6.31 -2.14
CA ASP A 40 -15.04 -6.29 -3.48
C ASP A 40 -13.80 -5.39 -3.62
N ARG A 41 -13.22 -4.88 -2.53
CA ARG A 41 -12.06 -3.97 -2.59
C ARG A 41 -11.04 -4.21 -1.49
N CYS A 42 -9.81 -3.75 -1.75
CA CYS A 42 -8.73 -3.68 -0.77
C CYS A 42 -8.51 -2.23 -0.33
N LEU A 43 -8.44 -1.99 0.98
CA LEU A 43 -8.28 -0.67 1.58
C LEU A 43 -6.98 -0.61 2.38
N LEU A 44 -6.12 0.35 2.04
CA LEU A 44 -4.87 0.67 2.73
C LEU A 44 -5.07 1.92 3.58
N TYR A 45 -5.01 1.81 4.89
CA TYR A 45 -5.26 2.91 5.81
C TYR A 45 -3.96 3.55 6.27
N THR A 46 -3.92 4.88 6.27
CA THR A 46 -2.81 5.62 6.87
C THR A 46 -2.86 5.61 8.40
N GLY A 47 -1.70 5.67 9.05
CA GLY A 47 -1.58 5.68 10.52
C GLY A 47 -0.16 5.96 10.99
N GLU A 48 0.17 5.52 12.21
CA GLU A 48 1.44 5.87 12.87
C GLU A 48 2.61 4.96 12.48
N ASN A 49 2.36 3.67 12.27
CA ASN A 49 3.40 2.66 12.04
C ASN A 49 3.31 2.07 10.64
N ALA A 50 4.35 2.23 9.82
CA ALA A 50 4.37 1.70 8.47
C ALA A 50 4.46 0.17 8.47
N LYS A 51 3.59 -0.50 7.70
CA LYS A 51 3.69 -1.93 7.45
C LYS A 51 4.86 -2.24 6.53
N THR A 52 5.49 -3.38 6.76
CA THR A 52 6.56 -3.89 5.90
C THR A 52 6.04 -4.75 4.75
N ILE A 53 6.86 -4.98 3.72
CA ILE A 53 6.60 -5.94 2.64
C ILE A 53 6.21 -7.31 3.19
N ALA A 54 6.95 -7.83 4.17
CA ALA A 54 6.63 -9.12 4.80
C ALA A 54 5.21 -9.13 5.38
N GLN A 55 4.82 -8.05 6.08
CA GLN A 55 3.50 -7.94 6.69
C GLN A 55 2.38 -7.82 5.64
N ILE A 56 2.60 -7.03 4.59
CA ILE A 56 1.65 -6.92 3.48
C ILE A 56 1.49 -8.26 2.76
N ASN A 57 2.59 -8.95 2.43
CA ASN A 57 2.55 -10.25 1.79
C ASN A 57 1.91 -11.32 2.69
N HIS A 58 2.12 -11.28 4.00
CA HIS A 58 1.44 -12.17 4.93
C HIS A 58 -0.08 -11.95 4.93
N LEU A 59 -0.52 -10.68 4.89
CA LEU A 59 -1.94 -10.31 4.92
C LEU A 59 -2.65 -10.55 3.58
N LEU A 60 -2.01 -10.21 2.46
CA LEU A 60 -2.63 -10.15 1.14
C LEU A 60 -2.13 -11.23 0.19
N GLY A 61 -1.00 -11.88 0.46
CA GLY A 61 -0.38 -12.85 -0.45
C GLY A 61 -1.23 -14.08 -0.74
N LYS A 62 -2.20 -14.40 0.13
CA LYS A 62 -3.19 -15.47 -0.09
C LYS A 62 -4.36 -15.04 -1.00
N LEU A 63 -4.47 -13.74 -1.29
CA LEU A 63 -5.53 -13.13 -2.11
C LEU A 63 -5.04 -12.75 -3.51
N LYS A 64 -3.85 -13.23 -3.92
CA LYS A 64 -3.20 -12.91 -5.20
C LYS A 64 -4.06 -13.16 -6.44
N SER A 65 -5.07 -14.02 -6.36
CA SER A 65 -5.98 -14.33 -7.47
C SER A 65 -7.22 -13.42 -7.55
N ASN A 66 -7.41 -12.50 -6.59
CA ASN A 66 -8.60 -11.67 -6.54
C ASN A 66 -8.31 -10.32 -7.20
N HIS A 67 -8.97 -10.05 -8.32
CA HIS A 67 -8.89 -8.80 -9.07
C HIS A 67 -9.62 -7.66 -8.34
N LEU A 68 -9.10 -7.28 -7.17
CA LEU A 68 -9.72 -6.28 -6.28
C LEU A 68 -9.09 -4.91 -6.52
N PRO A 69 -9.87 -3.85 -6.78
CA PRO A 69 -9.36 -2.50 -6.78
C PRO A 69 -8.79 -2.13 -5.40
N ILE A 70 -7.66 -1.42 -5.40
CA ILE A 70 -7.02 -0.95 -4.17
C ILE A 70 -7.23 0.56 -4.02
N TYR A 71 -7.57 0.97 -2.80
CA TYR A 71 -7.69 2.37 -2.41
C TYR A 71 -6.85 2.68 -1.17
N VAL A 72 -6.41 3.92 -1.05
CA VAL A 72 -5.85 4.45 0.19
C VAL A 72 -6.92 5.25 0.94
N CYS A 73 -7.09 4.96 2.22
CA CYS A 73 -7.97 5.68 3.13
C CYS A 73 -7.11 6.50 4.09
N THR A 74 -7.24 7.82 4.07
CA THR A 74 -6.50 8.69 5.01
C THR A 74 -7.25 8.78 6.34
N LYS A 75 -6.49 8.84 7.45
CA LYS A 75 -7.02 8.91 8.83
C LYS A 75 -7.98 10.11 9.07
N ASN A 76 -7.88 11.16 8.25
CA ASN A 76 -8.53 12.44 8.52
C ASN A 76 -9.79 12.74 7.69
N THR A 77 -10.00 12.09 6.54
CA THR A 77 -11.09 12.50 5.63
C THR A 77 -12.07 11.38 5.27
N ASN A 78 -11.81 10.12 5.67
CA ASN A 78 -12.53 8.94 5.14
C ASN A 78 -12.53 8.86 3.60
N GLU A 79 -11.74 9.70 2.92
CA GLU A 79 -11.66 9.74 1.47
C GLU A 79 -10.86 8.55 0.97
N LYS A 80 -11.40 7.90 -0.06
CA LYS A 80 -10.76 6.80 -0.77
C LYS A 80 -10.02 7.36 -1.97
N SER A 81 -8.70 7.41 -1.89
CA SER A 81 -7.83 7.81 -3.00
C SER A 81 -7.52 6.59 -3.88
N LYS A 82 -7.65 6.74 -5.20
CA LYS A 82 -7.21 5.71 -6.15
C LYS A 82 -5.68 5.65 -6.14
N ILE A 83 -5.15 4.44 -6.28
CA ILE A 83 -3.72 4.20 -6.48
C ILE A 83 -3.42 4.23 -7.98
N PHE A 84 -2.53 5.13 -8.37
CA PHE A 84 -2.03 5.30 -9.73
C PHE A 84 -0.69 4.59 -9.94
N GLY A 85 0.11 4.44 -8.89
CA GLY A 85 1.39 3.76 -9.00
C GLY A 85 2.10 3.54 -7.68
N ILE A 86 3.32 3.01 -7.79
CA ILE A 86 4.27 2.95 -6.68
C ILE A 86 5.59 3.59 -7.10
N LYS A 87 6.28 4.20 -6.13
CA LYS A 87 7.67 4.64 -6.27
C LYS A 87 8.51 3.94 -5.22
N ILE A 88 9.67 3.46 -5.61
CA ILE A 88 10.53 2.64 -4.75
C ILE A 88 11.81 3.41 -4.46
N ASN A 89 12.12 3.59 -3.19
CA ASN A 89 13.39 4.15 -2.74
C ASN A 89 14.20 3.05 -2.06
N LEU A 90 15.14 2.49 -2.82
CA LEU A 90 15.99 1.38 -2.39
C LEU A 90 16.90 1.78 -1.21
N VAL A 91 17.42 3.01 -1.22
CA VAL A 91 18.36 3.50 -0.19
C VAL A 91 17.69 3.62 1.18
N LYS A 92 16.44 4.12 1.21
CA LYS A 92 15.67 4.29 2.45
C LYS A 92 14.86 3.05 2.84
N GLY A 93 14.80 2.04 1.96
CA GLY A 93 13.92 0.90 2.13
C GLY A 93 12.44 1.27 2.20
N ARG A 94 11.97 2.15 1.30
CA ARG A 94 10.59 2.66 1.32
C ARG A 94 9.88 2.49 -0.01
N VAL A 95 8.60 2.14 0.07
CA VAL A 95 7.66 2.11 -1.06
C VAL A 95 6.62 3.19 -0.83
N TYR A 96 6.45 4.05 -1.83
CA TYR A 96 5.48 5.14 -1.82
C TYR A 96 4.35 4.82 -2.78
N ILE A 97 3.13 4.75 -2.27
CA ILE A 97 1.90 4.66 -3.05
C ILE A 97 1.51 6.08 -3.48
N VAL A 98 1.28 6.26 -4.78
CA VAL A 98 0.92 7.54 -5.41
C VAL A 98 -0.39 7.43 -6.18
#